data_AF-A0A2W4U8S4-F1
#
_entry.id   AF-A0A2W4U8S4-F1
#
_cell.length_a   1.000
_cell.length_b   1.000
_cell.length_c   1.000
_cell.angle_alpha   90.00
_cell.angle_beta   90.00
_cell.angle_gamma   90.00
#
_symmetry.space_group_name_H-M   'P 1'
#
loop_
_entity.id
_entity.type
_entity.pdbx_description
1 polymer ?
#
loop_
_entity_poly.entity_id
_entity_poly.type
_entity_poly.pdbx_seq_one_letter_code
_entity_poly.pdbx_strand_id
1 'polypeptide(L)'
;MRHAAIFVRFLYDGRHITQGVKMLRICVLLALFPVFAAAGEWDYRQQAEKMSGKNIGIALLASDNSLALDYPYAGENRGYILVRAHPKHGTHAIVGVQQGQILCSPALKPCRVFVKFDDAAPKSFRGIAAQDHSSTTIALDPPHEFIAAARKATKILVQLPMYQAGEPILEFSTPKGLVWDSVKK
;
A
#
# COMPACT_ATOMS: atom_id res chain seq x y z
N MET A 1 -15.85 67.72 30.62
CA MET A 1 -17.16 68.33 30.93
C MET A 1 -18.06 67.23 31.46
N ARG A 2 -18.41 67.31 32.75
CA ARG A 2 -19.29 66.38 33.49
C ARG A 2 -20.65 67.06 33.69
N HIS A 3 -21.69 66.28 34.04
CA HIS A 3 -23.08 66.65 34.40
C HIS A 3 -24.04 66.66 33.19
N ALA A 4 -25.27 66.14 33.23
CA ALA A 4 -26.16 65.59 34.27
C ALA A 4 -27.16 64.63 33.54
N ALA A 5 -27.48 63.43 34.02
CA ALA A 5 -28.47 63.06 35.04
C ALA A 5 -29.87 63.67 34.85
N ILE A 6 -30.93 62.83 34.78
CA ILE A 6 -32.14 62.83 35.66
C ILE A 6 -33.28 61.95 35.07
N PHE A 7 -33.72 60.97 35.89
CA PHE A 7 -35.08 60.45 36.20
C PHE A 7 -36.13 60.28 35.06
N VAL A 8 -36.97 59.25 35.01
CA VAL A 8 -37.95 58.77 36.03
C VAL A 8 -38.31 57.28 35.76
N ARG A 9 -38.72 56.60 36.82
CA ARG A 9 -39.04 55.18 37.02
C ARG A 9 -40.56 54.93 36.93
N PHE A 10 -41.05 53.90 36.23
CA PHE A 10 -42.39 53.27 36.42
C PHE A 10 -42.36 51.86 35.78
N LEU A 11 -42.26 50.79 36.58
CA LEU A 11 -43.31 49.83 36.99
C LEU A 11 -43.90 48.94 35.87
N TYR A 12 -43.61 47.64 36.00
CA TYR A 12 -44.51 46.47 35.83
C TYR A 12 -45.59 46.52 34.74
N ASP A 13 -45.52 45.63 33.74
CA ASP A 13 -46.46 44.50 33.63
C ASP A 13 -45.96 43.51 32.54
N GLY A 14 -46.25 42.23 32.73
CA GLY A 14 -45.80 41.15 31.89
C GLY A 14 -46.79 40.70 30.81
N ARG A 15 -46.28 39.72 30.04
CA ARG A 15 -46.96 38.79 29.14
C ARG A 15 -47.38 39.30 27.76
N HIS A 16 -46.77 38.68 26.76
CA HIS A 16 -47.40 37.78 25.77
C HIS A 16 -46.53 37.84 24.50
N ILE A 17 -45.60 36.90 24.35
CA ILE A 17 -45.70 35.81 23.36
C ILE A 17 -46.01 36.34 21.96
N THR A 18 -44.98 36.41 21.10
CA THR A 18 -44.99 35.76 19.78
C THR A 18 -43.59 35.75 19.19
N GLN A 19 -43.25 34.60 18.63
CA GLN A 19 -41.92 34.19 18.22
C GLN A 19 -41.52 34.84 16.88
N GLY A 20 -40.26 35.21 16.78
CA GLY A 20 -39.63 35.68 15.54
C GLY A 20 -38.13 35.44 15.54
N VAL A 21 -37.67 34.29 16.08
CA VAL A 21 -36.25 33.91 16.00
C VAL A 21 -35.97 33.48 14.56
N LYS A 22 -35.36 34.38 13.79
CA LYS A 22 -34.73 34.05 12.52
C LYS A 22 -33.63 33.02 12.79
N MET A 23 -33.96 31.78 12.49
CA MET A 23 -33.10 30.61 12.51
C MET A 23 -31.97 30.81 11.49
N LEU A 24 -30.81 31.33 11.92
CA LEU A 24 -29.59 31.29 11.13
C LEU A 24 -29.03 29.87 11.20
N ARG A 25 -29.47 29.06 10.25
CA ARG A 25 -28.94 27.72 9.97
C ARG A 25 -27.49 27.83 9.52
N ILE A 26 -26.53 27.71 10.44
CA ILE A 26 -25.17 27.32 10.07
C ILE A 26 -25.18 25.81 9.97
N CYS A 27 -25.40 25.34 8.74
CA CYS A 27 -25.22 23.95 8.35
C CYS A 27 -23.71 23.68 8.36
N VAL A 28 -23.19 23.19 9.49
CA VAL A 28 -21.87 22.54 9.48
C VAL A 28 -22.07 21.23 8.72
N LEU A 29 -21.87 21.29 7.41
CA LEU A 29 -21.60 20.14 6.57
C LEU A 29 -20.32 19.51 7.12
N LEU A 30 -20.50 18.52 8.00
CA LEU A 30 -19.44 17.60 8.36
C LEU A 30 -19.10 16.86 7.07
N ALA A 31 -18.06 17.33 6.38
CA ALA A 31 -17.52 16.68 5.21
C ALA A 31 -17.21 15.24 5.60
N LEU A 32 -18.02 14.31 5.08
CA LEU A 32 -17.60 12.93 4.90
C LEU A 32 -16.40 12.99 3.98
N PHE A 33 -15.19 13.14 4.55
CA PHE A 33 -13.99 12.81 3.83
C PHE A 33 -14.09 11.31 3.54
N PRO A 34 -14.30 10.89 2.29
CA PRO A 34 -14.09 9.50 1.99
C PRO A 34 -12.60 9.27 2.28
N VAL A 35 -12.30 8.42 3.26
CA VAL A 35 -10.97 7.82 3.33
C VAL A 35 -10.92 6.87 2.13
N PHE A 36 -10.60 7.43 0.97
CA PHE A 36 -10.07 6.64 -0.12
C PHE A 36 -8.74 6.12 0.41
N ALA A 37 -8.72 4.87 0.87
CA ALA A 37 -7.48 4.13 0.97
C ALA A 37 -6.91 4.12 -0.45
N ALA A 38 -5.84 4.89 -0.67
CA ALA A 38 -5.23 5.02 -1.97
C ALA A 38 -4.72 3.64 -2.40
N ALA A 39 -5.35 3.05 -3.41
CA ALA A 39 -4.72 1.96 -4.15
C ALA A 39 -3.37 2.49 -4.66
N GLY A 40 -2.30 1.75 -4.37
CA GLY A 40 -0.94 2.12 -4.78
C GLY A 40 -0.03 2.69 -3.70
N GLU A 41 -0.44 2.81 -2.44
CA GLU A 41 0.50 3.17 -1.38
C GLU A 41 1.25 1.94 -0.81
N TRP A 42 2.52 2.15 -0.46
CA TRP A 42 3.29 1.16 0.29
C TRP A 42 2.75 1.06 1.73
N ASP A 43 2.35 -0.13 2.13
CA ASP A 43 1.91 -0.46 3.48
C ASP A 43 3.09 -0.98 4.32
N TYR A 44 3.43 -0.25 5.38
CA TYR A 44 4.57 -0.53 6.24
C TYR A 44 4.13 -1.17 7.56
N ARG A 45 4.74 -2.30 7.91
CA ARG A 45 4.43 -3.04 9.13
C ARG A 45 5.71 -3.46 9.86
N GLN A 46 5.60 -3.58 11.17
CA GLN A 46 6.56 -4.31 11.99
C GLN A 46 5.87 -5.47 12.68
N GLN A 47 6.55 -6.61 12.74
CA GLN A 47 6.05 -7.81 13.41
C GLN A 47 7.13 -8.42 14.27
N ALA A 48 6.83 -8.67 15.55
CA ALA A 48 7.70 -9.46 16.40
C ALA A 48 7.72 -10.91 15.92
N GLU A 49 8.92 -11.44 15.66
CA GLU A 49 9.13 -12.84 15.34
C GLU A 49 9.01 -13.66 16.63
N LYS A 50 8.11 -14.65 16.64
CA LYS A 50 7.69 -15.35 17.87
C LYS A 50 8.83 -16.10 18.55
N MET A 51 9.80 -16.63 17.80
CA MET A 51 10.90 -17.44 18.34
C MET A 51 12.03 -16.59 18.94
N SER A 52 12.34 -15.44 18.34
CA SER A 52 13.47 -14.59 18.72
C SER A 52 13.08 -13.31 19.44
N GLY A 53 11.80 -12.93 19.41
CA GLY A 53 11.29 -11.66 19.93
C GLY A 53 11.76 -10.43 19.14
N LYS A 54 12.53 -10.61 18.07
CA LYS A 54 13.07 -9.51 17.25
C LYS A 54 12.06 -9.07 16.22
N ASN A 55 12.05 -7.78 15.90
CA ASN A 55 11.14 -7.23 14.90
C ASN A 55 11.60 -7.56 13.48
N ILE A 56 10.63 -7.91 12.64
CA ILE A 56 10.73 -8.01 11.19
C ILE A 56 10.08 -6.76 10.61
N GLY A 57 10.80 -6.05 9.74
CA GLY A 57 10.24 -4.95 8.96
C GLY A 57 9.61 -5.47 7.68
N ILE A 58 8.46 -4.93 7.29
CA ILE A 58 7.70 -5.30 6.09
C ILE A 58 7.23 -4.01 5.37
N ALA A 59 7.36 -3.97 4.05
CA ALA A 59 6.68 -3.04 3.16
C ALA A 59 5.95 -3.84 2.07
N LEU A 60 4.67 -3.57 1.87
CA LEU A 60 3.80 -4.27 0.93
C LEU A 60 3.21 -3.29 -0.08
N LEU A 61 3.19 -3.66 -1.36
CA LEU A 61 2.50 -2.92 -2.42
C LEU A 61 1.63 -3.88 -3.21
N ALA A 62 0.33 -3.61 -3.30
CA ALA A 62 -0.62 -4.43 -4.07
C ALA A 62 -0.65 -4.00 -5.55
N SER A 63 -0.93 -4.94 -6.46
CA SER A 63 -1.05 -4.62 -7.88
C SER A 63 -2.35 -3.87 -8.20
N ASP A 64 -2.28 -3.03 -9.23
CA ASP A 64 -3.42 -2.31 -9.80
C ASP A 64 -4.32 -3.25 -10.61
N ASN A 65 -3.70 -4.25 -11.25
CA ASN A 65 -4.38 -5.21 -12.09
C ASN A 65 -4.52 -6.58 -11.42
N SER A 66 -5.36 -7.40 -12.03
CA SER A 66 -5.59 -8.80 -11.70
C SER A 66 -5.13 -9.65 -12.87
N LEU A 67 -4.43 -10.75 -12.60
CA LEU A 67 -4.00 -11.67 -13.65
C LEU A 67 -5.16 -12.58 -14.06
N ALA A 68 -5.42 -12.67 -15.36
CA ALA A 68 -6.35 -13.64 -15.91
C ALA A 68 -5.63 -15.00 -16.01
N LEU A 69 -5.97 -15.92 -15.11
CA LEU A 69 -5.50 -17.31 -15.15
C LEU A 69 -6.68 -18.24 -15.47
N ASP A 70 -6.37 -19.39 -16.07
CA ASP A 70 -7.35 -20.44 -16.33
C ASP A 70 -7.59 -21.32 -15.09
N TYR A 71 -8.61 -22.17 -15.15
CA TYR A 71 -8.87 -23.20 -14.12
C TYR A 71 -7.59 -24.01 -13.84
N PRO A 72 -7.20 -24.23 -12.57
CA PRO A 72 -8.00 -24.05 -11.35
C PRO A 72 -7.85 -22.69 -10.65
N TYR A 73 -7.24 -21.69 -11.30
CA TYR A 73 -6.94 -20.38 -10.72
C TYR A 73 -7.77 -19.24 -11.32
N ALA A 74 -8.87 -19.58 -11.98
CA ALA A 74 -9.77 -18.61 -12.58
C ALA A 74 -10.44 -17.72 -11.52
N GLY A 75 -10.55 -16.43 -11.82
CA GLY A 75 -11.13 -15.42 -10.93
C GLY A 75 -10.21 -14.23 -10.74
N GLU A 76 -10.50 -13.42 -9.70
CA GLU A 76 -9.61 -12.33 -9.32
C GLU A 76 -8.34 -12.90 -8.69
N ASN A 77 -7.20 -12.58 -9.28
CA ASN A 77 -5.88 -12.95 -8.80
C ASN A 77 -4.92 -11.76 -8.87
N ARG A 78 -4.90 -10.96 -7.82
CA ARG A 78 -3.96 -9.83 -7.70
C ARG A 78 -2.56 -10.30 -7.31
N GLY A 79 -1.59 -9.49 -7.69
CA GLY A 79 -0.22 -9.62 -7.24
C GLY A 79 0.12 -8.67 -6.10
N TYR A 80 1.32 -8.86 -5.56
CA TYR A 80 1.91 -7.97 -4.58
C TYR A 80 3.45 -7.98 -4.69
N ILE A 81 4.05 -6.86 -4.27
CA ILE A 81 5.47 -6.76 -3.96
C ILE A 81 5.61 -6.68 -2.45
N LEU A 82 6.51 -7.47 -1.88
CA LEU A 82 6.84 -7.50 -0.46
C LEU A 82 8.34 -7.28 -0.28
N VAL A 83 8.72 -6.18 0.35
CA VAL A 83 10.08 -6.01 0.87
C VAL A 83 10.08 -6.36 2.34
N ARG A 84 10.96 -7.27 2.77
CA ARG A 84 11.07 -7.68 4.17
C ARG A 84 12.50 -7.70 4.65
N ALA A 85 12.71 -7.33 5.92
CA ALA A 85 14.00 -7.40 6.58
C ALA A 85 13.89 -8.31 7.80
N HIS A 86 14.56 -9.46 7.75
CA HIS A 86 14.58 -10.45 8.82
C HIS A 86 15.94 -10.44 9.52
N PRO A 87 16.01 -10.35 10.86
CA PRO A 87 17.27 -10.29 11.60
C PRO A 87 18.24 -11.45 11.30
N LYS A 88 17.70 -12.65 11.07
CA LYS A 88 18.47 -13.88 10.76
C LYS A 88 18.68 -14.13 9.25
N HIS A 89 17.74 -13.71 8.41
CA HIS A 89 17.70 -14.10 6.99
C HIS A 89 18.03 -12.94 6.04
N GLY A 90 18.24 -11.74 6.58
CA GLY A 90 18.56 -10.56 5.79
C GLY A 90 17.34 -9.96 5.09
N THR A 91 17.62 -9.13 4.09
CA THR A 91 16.61 -8.40 3.32
C THR A 91 16.21 -9.17 2.08
N HIS A 92 14.91 -9.21 1.80
CA HIS A 92 14.36 -9.83 0.59
C HIS A 92 13.42 -8.84 -0.10
N ALA A 93 13.42 -8.87 -1.44
CA ALA A 93 12.36 -8.32 -2.27
C ALA A 93 11.62 -9.51 -2.89
N ILE A 94 10.32 -9.61 -2.67
CA ILE A 94 9.49 -10.76 -3.07
C ILE A 94 8.37 -10.23 -3.94
N VAL A 95 8.07 -10.96 -5.01
CA VAL A 95 6.87 -10.77 -5.82
C VAL A 95 5.98 -11.98 -5.60
N GLY A 96 4.68 -11.77 -5.46
CA GLY A 96 3.73 -12.86 -5.34
C GLY A 96 2.42 -12.58 -6.03
N VAL A 97 1.64 -13.64 -6.16
CA VAL A 97 0.25 -13.66 -6.65
C VAL A 97 -0.63 -14.33 -5.60
N GLN A 98 -1.93 -14.06 -5.60
CA GLN A 98 -2.85 -14.72 -4.67
C GLN A 98 -3.01 -16.21 -4.98
N GLN A 99 -3.05 -16.56 -6.26
CA GLN A 99 -3.29 -17.90 -6.78
C GLN A 99 -2.40 -18.19 -7.99
N GLY A 100 -2.17 -19.47 -8.29
CA GLY A 100 -1.38 -19.89 -9.45
C GLY A 100 -0.05 -20.54 -9.11
N GLN A 101 0.77 -20.73 -10.15
CA GLN A 101 2.09 -21.32 -10.06
C GLN A 101 3.07 -20.50 -10.88
N ILE A 102 3.92 -19.76 -10.17
CA ILE A 102 5.10 -19.10 -10.73
C ILE A 102 6.10 -20.20 -11.09
N LEU A 103 6.47 -20.26 -12.36
CA LEU A 103 7.40 -21.28 -12.85
C LEU A 103 8.83 -20.86 -12.53
N CYS A 104 9.29 -21.25 -11.34
CA CYS A 104 10.68 -21.15 -10.98
C CYS A 104 11.18 -22.45 -10.36
N SER A 105 12.03 -23.17 -11.10
CA SER A 105 12.68 -24.37 -10.61
C SER A 105 14.18 -24.14 -10.43
N PRO A 106 14.72 -24.35 -9.21
CA PRO A 106 16.17 -24.33 -8.97
C PRO A 106 16.95 -25.35 -9.80
N ALA A 107 16.28 -26.42 -10.25
CA ALA A 107 16.93 -27.61 -10.81
C ALA A 107 17.20 -27.53 -12.33
N LEU A 108 16.56 -26.62 -13.07
CA LEU A 108 16.61 -26.63 -14.54
C LEU A 108 17.24 -25.37 -15.14
N LYS A 109 16.81 -24.17 -14.74
CA LYS A 109 17.39 -22.87 -15.15
C LYS A 109 17.04 -21.79 -14.12
N PRO A 110 17.88 -20.75 -13.94
CA PRO A 110 17.48 -19.58 -13.15
C PRO A 110 16.24 -18.96 -13.80
N CYS A 111 15.12 -18.92 -13.08
CA CYS A 111 13.96 -18.20 -13.55
C CYS A 111 14.29 -16.71 -13.59
N ARG A 112 13.84 -16.05 -14.65
CA ARG A 112 14.05 -14.61 -14.82
C ARG A 112 12.72 -13.90 -14.60
N VAL A 113 12.78 -12.84 -13.84
CA VAL A 113 11.68 -11.89 -13.66
C VAL A 113 12.15 -10.58 -14.28
N PHE A 114 11.37 -10.03 -15.20
CA PHE A 114 11.68 -8.74 -15.80
C PHE A 114 10.90 -7.66 -15.06
N VAL A 115 11.59 -6.64 -14.60
CA VAL A 115 10.99 -5.52 -13.88
C VAL A 115 11.32 -4.23 -14.62
N LYS A 116 10.29 -3.46 -14.96
CA LYS A 116 10.44 -2.11 -15.51
C LYS A 116 10.00 -1.10 -14.46
N PHE A 117 10.84 -0.10 -14.21
CA PHE A 117 10.59 1.00 -13.28
C PHE A 117 10.36 2.27 -14.11
N ASP A 118 9.18 2.87 -13.97
CA ASP A 118 8.71 4.00 -14.77
C ASP A 118 8.99 3.78 -16.27
N ASP A 119 9.65 4.73 -16.93
CA ASP A 119 9.99 4.68 -18.36
C ASP A 119 11.35 4.04 -18.66
N ALA A 120 12.05 3.50 -17.66
CA ALA A 120 13.36 2.86 -17.87
C ALA A 120 13.25 1.58 -18.72
N ALA A 121 14.40 1.12 -19.23
CA ALA A 121 14.47 -0.19 -19.86
C ALA A 121 14.17 -1.31 -18.83
N PRO A 122 13.48 -2.40 -19.24
CA PRO A 122 13.27 -3.56 -18.36
C PRO A 122 14.59 -4.13 -17.85
N LYS A 123 14.66 -4.41 -16.56
CA LYS A 123 15.78 -5.04 -15.89
C LYS A 123 15.45 -6.49 -15.54
N SER A 124 16.38 -7.41 -15.82
CA SER A 124 16.24 -8.80 -15.42
C SER A 124 16.70 -9.00 -13.98
N PHE A 125 15.91 -9.72 -13.19
CA PHE A 125 16.25 -10.24 -11.88
C PHE A 125 16.28 -11.76 -11.91
N ARG A 126 17.16 -12.36 -11.12
CA ARG A 126 17.09 -13.80 -10.86
C ARG A 126 16.00 -14.05 -9.84
N GLY A 127 15.10 -14.99 -10.11
CA GLY A 127 14.13 -15.45 -9.13
C GLY A 127 14.68 -16.60 -8.29
N ILE A 128 14.43 -16.55 -6.98
CA ILE A 128 14.75 -17.59 -6.01
C ILE A 128 13.44 -18.17 -5.48
N ALA A 129 13.21 -19.45 -5.76
CA ALA A 129 12.02 -20.17 -5.31
C ALA A 129 11.94 -20.21 -3.77
N ALA A 130 10.72 -20.22 -3.24
CA ALA A 130 10.50 -20.33 -1.81
C ALA A 130 10.99 -21.69 -1.29
N GLN A 131 11.65 -21.69 -0.13
CA GLN A 131 12.23 -22.90 0.47
C GLN A 131 11.17 -23.91 0.95
N ASP A 132 9.96 -23.42 1.20
CA ASP A 132 8.79 -24.24 1.56
C ASP A 132 8.03 -24.76 0.33
N HIS A 133 8.58 -24.56 -0.88
CA HIS A 133 7.97 -24.93 -2.16
C HIS A 133 6.66 -24.19 -2.48
N SER A 134 6.38 -23.06 -1.83
CA SER A 134 5.29 -22.18 -2.26
C SER A 134 5.50 -21.73 -3.71
N SER A 135 4.51 -22.02 -4.57
CA SER A 135 4.54 -21.69 -5.99
C SER A 135 3.99 -20.29 -6.29
N THR A 136 3.44 -19.58 -5.32
CA THR A 136 2.78 -18.28 -5.56
C THR A 136 3.71 -17.10 -5.29
N THR A 137 4.96 -17.35 -4.92
CA THR A 137 5.93 -16.30 -4.58
C THR A 137 7.31 -16.58 -5.14
N ILE A 138 8.04 -15.50 -5.42
CA ILE A 138 9.42 -15.57 -5.85
C ILE A 138 10.21 -14.42 -5.24
N ALA A 139 11.40 -14.71 -4.70
CA ALA A 139 12.31 -13.67 -4.24
C ALA A 139 13.22 -13.19 -5.38
N LEU A 140 13.36 -11.88 -5.53
CA LEU A 140 14.23 -11.25 -6.53
C LEU A 140 15.66 -11.12 -5.98
N ASP A 141 16.62 -11.54 -6.79
CA ASP A 141 18.04 -11.50 -6.48
C ASP A 141 18.84 -10.71 -7.53
N PRO A 142 19.72 -9.78 -7.11
CA PRO A 142 19.93 -9.36 -5.72
C PRO A 142 18.85 -8.35 -5.24
N PRO A 143 18.38 -8.43 -3.98
CA PRO A 143 17.24 -7.63 -3.50
C PRO A 143 17.55 -6.13 -3.38
N HIS A 144 18.82 -5.75 -3.12
CA HIS A 144 19.21 -4.36 -2.95
C HIS A 144 19.07 -3.54 -4.24
N GLU A 145 19.25 -4.16 -5.41
CA GLU A 145 19.06 -3.49 -6.70
C GLU A 145 17.59 -3.18 -6.97
N PHE A 146 16.69 -4.10 -6.62
CA PHE A 146 15.25 -3.86 -6.70
C PHE A 146 14.86 -2.71 -5.78
N ILE A 147 15.29 -2.76 -4.52
CA ILE A 147 14.97 -1.74 -3.50
C ILE A 147 15.50 -0.36 -3.93
N ALA A 148 16.72 -0.28 -4.46
CA ALA A 148 17.31 0.98 -4.92
C ALA A 148 16.49 1.63 -6.05
N ALA A 149 15.95 0.84 -6.97
CA ALA A 149 15.08 1.33 -8.04
C ALA A 149 13.67 1.68 -7.51
N ALA A 150 13.08 0.82 -6.69
CA ALA A 150 11.74 1.01 -6.11
C ALA A 150 11.63 2.27 -5.24
N ARG A 151 12.73 2.73 -4.62
CA ARG A 151 12.78 4.00 -3.87
C ARG A 151 12.48 5.24 -4.71
N LYS A 152 12.70 5.15 -6.01
CA LYS A 152 12.55 6.28 -6.95
C LYS A 152 11.34 6.12 -7.86
N ALA A 153 10.83 4.89 -7.98
CA ALA A 153 9.79 4.56 -8.93
C ALA A 153 8.40 4.98 -8.46
N THR A 154 7.59 5.41 -9.41
CA THR A 154 6.15 5.67 -9.23
C THR A 154 5.29 4.66 -9.99
N LYS A 155 5.88 3.95 -10.96
CA LYS A 155 5.28 2.82 -11.64
C LYS A 155 6.28 1.65 -11.68
N ILE A 156 5.79 0.46 -11.38
CA ILE A 156 6.57 -0.78 -11.47
C ILE A 156 5.76 -1.78 -12.28
N LEU A 157 6.37 -2.34 -13.32
CA LEU A 157 5.81 -3.45 -14.09
C LEU A 157 6.64 -4.68 -13.82
N VAL A 158 6.00 -5.79 -13.47
CA VAL A 158 6.68 -7.06 -13.20
C VAL A 158 6.14 -8.14 -14.12
N GLN A 159 6.99 -8.61 -15.03
CA GLN A 159 6.73 -9.75 -15.90
C GLN A 159 7.38 -10.99 -15.31
N LEU A 160 6.59 -12.06 -15.13
CA LEU A 160 7.04 -13.30 -14.51
C LEU A 160 6.38 -14.53 -15.13
N PRO A 161 7.08 -15.68 -15.21
CA PRO A 161 6.56 -16.87 -15.85
C PRO A 161 5.50 -17.56 -14.99
N MET A 162 4.34 -17.81 -15.56
CA MET A 162 3.19 -18.44 -14.92
C MET A 162 2.80 -19.73 -15.66
N TYR A 163 2.46 -20.78 -14.90
CA TYR A 163 1.95 -22.03 -15.46
C TYR A 163 0.70 -21.76 -16.31
N GLN A 164 0.72 -22.22 -17.56
CA GLN A 164 -0.37 -22.06 -18.54
C GLN A 164 -0.80 -20.62 -18.86
N ALA A 165 -0.07 -19.59 -18.39
CA ALA A 165 -0.41 -18.18 -18.66
C ALA A 165 0.74 -17.40 -19.31
N GLY A 166 1.84 -18.06 -19.68
CA GLY A 166 3.00 -17.42 -20.30
C GLY A 166 3.73 -16.52 -19.32
N GLU A 167 3.96 -15.25 -19.69
CA GLU A 167 4.65 -14.26 -18.86
C GLU A 167 3.80 -12.99 -18.71
N PRO A 168 2.69 -13.06 -17.95
CA PRO A 168 1.82 -11.91 -17.75
C PRO A 168 2.53 -10.82 -16.94
N ILE A 169 1.97 -9.60 -17.00
CA ILE A 169 2.54 -8.42 -16.35
C ILE A 169 1.65 -8.01 -15.19
N LEU A 170 2.23 -7.94 -14.00
CA LEU A 170 1.65 -7.24 -12.86
C LEU A 170 2.02 -5.75 -12.94
N GLU A 171 1.03 -4.90 -12.73
CA GLU A 171 1.18 -3.45 -12.72
C GLU A 171 1.04 -2.91 -11.30
N PHE A 172 1.94 -2.01 -10.91
CA PHE A 172 1.93 -1.37 -9.62
C PHE A 172 2.15 0.13 -9.80
N SER A 173 1.24 0.92 -9.28
CA SER A 173 1.38 2.38 -9.21
C SER A 173 1.63 2.79 -7.77
N THR A 174 2.47 3.80 -7.56
CA THR A 174 2.68 4.36 -6.23
C THR A 174 2.96 5.86 -6.26
N PRO A 175 2.27 6.67 -5.45
CA PRO A 175 2.47 8.13 -5.46
C PRO A 175 3.84 8.53 -4.91
N LYS A 176 4.47 7.65 -4.12
CA LYS A 176 5.80 7.85 -3.54
C LYS A 176 6.58 6.56 -3.62
N GLY A 177 7.85 6.65 -4.00
CA GLY A 177 8.75 5.51 -4.00
C GLY A 177 8.91 4.89 -2.61
N LEU A 178 9.39 3.65 -2.59
CA LEU A 178 9.60 2.84 -1.39
C LEU A 178 10.45 3.59 -0.34
N VAL A 179 9.93 3.75 0.87
CA VAL A 179 10.68 4.26 2.03
C VAL A 179 11.13 3.06 2.85
N TRP A 180 12.38 2.65 2.67
CA TRP A 180 12.91 1.48 3.36
C TRP A 180 14.13 1.85 4.18
N ASP A 181 14.10 1.68 5.49
CA ASP A 181 15.33 1.65 6.28
C ASP A 181 15.45 0.23 6.77
N SER A 182 16.40 -0.53 6.22
CA SER A 182 16.68 -1.90 6.67
C SER A 182 16.73 -1.91 8.18
N VAL A 183 16.03 -2.84 8.84
CA VAL A 183 15.98 -2.96 10.30
C VAL A 183 17.42 -2.80 10.82
N LYS A 184 17.68 -1.68 11.50
CA LYS A 184 19.01 -1.38 12.06
C LYS A 184 19.32 -2.52 13.03
N LYS A 185 20.50 -3.14 12.84
CA LYS A 185 20.99 -4.25 13.68
C LYS A 185 21.06 -3.85 15.14
#